data_AF-A0A7Y5F5N9-F1
#
_entry.id   AF-A0A7Y5F5N9-F1
#
_cell.length_a   1.000
_cell.length_b   1.000
_cell.length_c   1.000
_cell.angle_alpha   90.00
_cell.angle_beta   90.00
_cell.angle_gamma   90.00
#
_symmetry.space_group_name_H-M   'P 1'
#
loop_
_entity.id
_entity.type
_entity.pdbx_description
1 polymer ?
#
loop_
_entity_poly.entity_id
_entity_poly.type
_entity_poly.pdbx_seq_one_letter_code
_entity_poly.pdbx_strand_id
1 'polypeptide(L)'
;MTPYIVGIRFQKLGKTYHFDASRFRDVKPGDFAVVDTRRGKQIGQIVQLVASPPPPPEGYWKAIQRVASPRDLLLREENNRKQLEITIECRAKSAELKIPVDIKFVTSEISFDGKFLSVLYSYEGEDKP
;
A
#
# COMPACT_ATOMS: atom_id res chain seq x y z
N MET A 1 -17.46 17.00 16.17
CA MET A 1 -18.03 15.80 15.49
C MET A 1 -17.18 14.61 15.90
N THR A 2 -17.79 13.53 16.39
CA THR A 2 -17.05 12.32 16.77
C THR A 2 -16.44 11.68 15.52
N PRO A 3 -15.13 11.42 15.48
CA PRO A 3 -14.49 10.86 14.30
C PRO A 3 -15.00 9.44 14.03
N TYR A 4 -15.22 9.11 12.75
CA TYR A 4 -15.64 7.79 12.31
C TYR A 4 -14.43 7.04 11.74
N ILE A 5 -13.82 6.18 12.54
CA ILE A 5 -12.53 5.57 12.20
C ILE A 5 -12.70 4.20 11.59
N VAL A 6 -11.97 3.95 10.50
CA VAL A 6 -11.91 2.67 9.80
C VAL A 6 -10.48 2.15 9.77
N GLY A 7 -10.33 0.83 9.87
CA GLY A 7 -9.07 0.14 9.63
C GLY A 7 -8.94 -0.23 8.16
N ILE A 8 -7.86 0.22 7.52
CA ILE A 8 -7.54 0.00 6.11
C ILE A 8 -6.26 -0.81 5.98
N ARG A 9 -6.26 -1.80 5.09
CA ARG A 9 -5.11 -2.63 4.77
C ARG A 9 -4.82 -2.57 3.27
N PHE A 10 -3.56 -2.30 2.90
CA PHE A 10 -3.14 -2.19 1.49
C PHE A 10 -2.74 -3.55 0.87
N GLN A 11 -2.26 -4.48 1.70
CA GLN A 11 -1.84 -5.82 1.31
C GLN A 11 -2.58 -6.89 2.12
N LYS A 12 -2.83 -8.08 1.55
CA LYS A 12 -3.65 -9.14 2.21
C LYS A 12 -3.21 -9.45 3.65
N LEU A 13 -1.90 -9.56 3.88
CA LEU A 13 -1.29 -9.87 5.18
C LEU A 13 -0.51 -8.68 5.78
N GLY A 14 -0.78 -7.45 5.31
CA GLY A 14 -0.11 -6.25 5.77
C GLY A 14 -0.64 -5.69 7.10
N LYS A 15 0.04 -4.67 7.61
CA LYS A 15 -0.41 -3.89 8.77
C LYS A 15 -1.74 -3.18 8.47
N THR A 16 -2.62 -3.12 9.46
CA THR A 16 -3.84 -2.30 9.41
C THR A 16 -3.51 -0.88 9.85
N TYR A 17 -3.84 0.10 9.03
CA TYR A 17 -3.71 1.53 9.31
C TYR A 17 -5.09 2.13 9.56
N HIS A 18 -5.17 3.22 10.32
CA HIS A 18 -6.44 3.82 10.71
C HIS A 18 -6.65 5.17 10.03
N PHE A 19 -7.85 5.37 9.49
CA PHE A 19 -8.23 6.57 8.75
C PHE A 19 -9.60 7.07 9.18
N ASP A 20 -9.81 8.38 9.05
CA ASP A 20 -11.10 9.01 9.27
C ASP A 20 -11.99 8.90 8.02
N ALA A 21 -13.15 8.29 8.18
CA ALA A 21 -14.20 8.13 7.19
C ALA A 21 -15.45 8.93 7.55
N SER A 22 -15.35 9.98 8.39
CA SER A 22 -16.51 10.80 8.81
C SER A 22 -17.34 11.37 7.65
N ARG A 23 -16.73 11.53 6.46
CA ARG A 23 -17.37 11.99 5.23
C ARG A 23 -18.11 10.89 4.44
N PHE A 24 -17.93 9.63 4.83
CA PHE A 24 -18.42 8.43 4.13
C PHE A 24 -18.91 7.42 5.17
N ARG A 25 -20.05 7.69 5.81
CA ARG A 25 -20.56 6.91 6.96
C ARG A 25 -21.21 5.58 6.59
N ASP A 26 -21.41 5.35 5.30
CA ASP A 26 -22.05 4.17 4.70
C ASP A 26 -21.05 3.07 4.32
N VAL A 27 -19.74 3.32 4.46
CA VAL A 27 -18.69 2.33 4.19
C VAL A 27 -18.76 1.12 5.11
N LYS A 28 -18.35 -0.03 4.58
CA LYS A 28 -18.40 -1.32 5.29
C LYS A 28 -17.10 -2.09 5.13
N PRO A 29 -16.78 -3.02 6.05
CA PRO A 29 -15.72 -3.99 5.81
C PRO A 29 -15.94 -4.72 4.49
N GLY A 30 -14.89 -4.81 3.68
CA GLY A 30 -14.95 -5.33 2.32
C GLY A 30 -14.80 -4.24 1.25
N ASP A 31 -15.27 -3.02 1.52
CA ASP A 31 -15.10 -1.88 0.62
C ASP A 31 -13.63 -1.50 0.48
N PHE A 32 -13.31 -0.80 -0.60
CA PHE A 32 -12.00 -0.22 -0.81
C PHE A 32 -12.06 1.30 -0.74
N ALA A 33 -11.01 1.92 -0.25
CA ALA A 33 -10.89 3.37 -0.18
C ALA A 33 -9.54 3.83 -0.71
N VAL A 34 -9.54 5.02 -1.31
CA VAL A 34 -8.33 5.72 -1.76
C VAL A 34 -7.91 6.70 -0.66
N VAL A 35 -6.63 6.68 -0.32
CA VAL A 35 -6.03 7.51 0.74
C VAL A 35 -4.71 8.12 0.28
N ASP A 36 -4.33 9.25 0.87
CA ASP A 36 -2.98 9.81 0.70
C ASP A 36 -2.04 9.26 1.77
N THR A 37 -0.89 8.78 1.33
CA THR A 37 0.21 8.38 2.21
C THR A 37 1.45 9.21 1.91
N ARG A 38 2.49 9.08 2.73
CA ARG A 38 3.79 9.72 2.45
C ARG A 38 4.46 9.17 1.16
N ARG A 39 4.02 8.00 0.67
CA ARG A 39 4.51 7.34 -0.55
C ARG A 39 3.55 7.51 -1.74
N GLY A 40 2.74 8.57 -1.71
CA GLY A 40 1.73 8.84 -2.72
C GLY A 40 0.37 8.22 -2.39
N LYS A 41 -0.52 8.24 -3.39
CA LYS A 41 -1.88 7.69 -3.24
C LYS A 41 -1.82 6.19 -3.11
N GLN A 42 -2.64 5.63 -2.23
CA GLN A 42 -2.82 4.19 -2.12
C GLN A 42 -4.29 3.82 -2.07
N ILE A 43 -4.58 2.60 -2.50
CA ILE A 43 -5.91 2.00 -2.42
C ILE A 43 -5.83 0.79 -1.50
N GLY A 44 -6.68 0.76 -0.48
CA GLY A 44 -6.69 -0.29 0.52
C GLY A 44 -8.10 -0.76 0.82
N GLN A 45 -8.20 -1.99 1.33
CA GLN A 45 -9.46 -2.56 1.76
C GLN A 45 -9.78 -2.10 3.19
N ILE A 46 -11.01 -1.68 3.42
CA ILE A 46 -11.57 -1.49 4.75
C ILE A 46 -11.77 -2.88 5.35
N VAL A 47 -11.04 -3.18 6.41
CA VAL A 47 -11.07 -4.49 7.08
C VAL A 47 -11.89 -4.46 8.38
N GLN A 48 -12.09 -3.29 8.97
CA GLN A 48 -12.86 -3.13 10.20
C GLN A 48 -13.35 -1.69 10.40
N LEU A 49 -14.46 -1.55 11.13
CA LEU A 49 -14.91 -0.28 11.70
C LEU A 49 -14.39 -0.21 13.15
N VAL A 50 -13.80 0.93 13.55
CA VAL A 50 -13.09 1.03 14.83
C VAL A 50 -13.86 1.93 15.79
N ALA A 51 -14.56 1.30 16.74
CA ALA A 51 -15.37 2.02 17.74
C ALA A 51 -14.51 2.77 18.78
N SER A 52 -13.38 2.19 19.18
CA SER A 52 -12.44 2.78 20.14
C SER A 52 -11.02 2.76 19.57
N PRO A 53 -10.68 3.73 18.70
CA PRO A 53 -9.38 3.75 18.06
C PRO A 53 -8.26 4.15 19.04
N PRO A 54 -7.03 3.62 18.88
CA PRO A 54 -5.87 4.10 19.65
C PRO A 54 -5.61 5.58 19.36
N PRO A 55 -4.78 6.31 20.13
CA PRO A 55 -4.45 7.69 19.78
C PRO A 55 -3.87 7.79 18.35
N PRO A 56 -4.18 8.86 17.60
CA PRO A 56 -3.68 9.04 16.24
C PRO A 56 -2.14 9.19 16.24
N PRO A 57 -1.42 8.56 15.30
CA PRO A 57 0.03 8.52 15.31
C PRO A 57 0.69 9.90 15.10
N GLU A 58 0.03 10.83 14.38
CA GLU A 58 0.53 12.19 14.11
C GLU A 58 -0.31 13.26 14.85
N GLY A 59 -1.06 12.88 15.90
CA GLY A 59 -1.98 13.78 16.60
C GLY A 59 -3.31 14.03 15.86
N TYR A 60 -3.43 13.60 14.60
CA TYR A 60 -4.67 13.59 13.82
C TYR A 60 -4.80 12.33 12.96
N TRP A 61 -6.04 11.97 12.63
CA TRP A 61 -6.32 10.91 11.68
C TRP A 61 -6.32 11.46 10.26
N LYS A 62 -5.60 10.80 9.35
CA LYS A 62 -5.74 11.09 7.93
C LYS A 62 -7.11 10.66 7.46
N ALA A 63 -7.77 11.49 6.66
CA ALA A 63 -9.05 11.15 6.08
C ALA A 63 -8.90 10.24 4.86
N ILE A 64 -9.89 9.38 4.61
CA ILE A 64 -10.02 8.76 3.29
C ILE A 64 -10.40 9.83 2.27
N GLN A 65 -9.82 9.76 1.06
CA GLN A 65 -10.18 10.70 -0.01
C GLN A 65 -11.56 10.38 -0.57
N ARG A 66 -11.81 9.08 -0.81
CA ARG A 66 -13.07 8.56 -1.36
C ARG A 66 -13.13 7.05 -1.27
N VAL A 67 -14.33 6.51 -1.39
CA VAL A 67 -14.57 5.09 -1.67
C VAL A 67 -14.12 4.77 -3.09
N ALA A 68 -13.56 3.58 -3.28
CA ALA A 68 -13.09 3.10 -4.57
C ALA A 68 -14.26 2.78 -5.49
N SER A 69 -14.14 3.21 -6.75
CA SER A 69 -15.04 2.84 -7.83
C SER A 69 -14.58 1.53 -8.49
N PRO A 70 -15.43 0.89 -9.33
CA PRO A 70 -15.02 -0.28 -10.11
C PRO A 70 -13.77 -0.02 -10.97
N ARG A 71 -13.64 1.19 -11.53
CA ARG A 71 -12.45 1.59 -12.31
C ARG A 71 -11.17 1.56 -11.48
N ASP A 72 -11.26 1.94 -10.21
CA ASP A 72 -10.11 1.93 -9.31
C ASP A 72 -9.68 0.51 -8.95
N LEU A 73 -10.64 -0.40 -8.80
CA LEU A 73 -10.36 -1.81 -8.54
C LEU A 73 -9.66 -2.47 -9.73
N LEU A 74 -10.08 -2.14 -10.96
CA LEU A 74 -9.40 -2.59 -12.19
C LEU A 74 -7.97 -2.04 -12.26
N LEU A 75 -7.78 -0.74 -11.99
CA LEU A 75 -6.44 -0.14 -11.96
C LEU A 75 -5.55 -0.78 -10.89
N ARG A 76 -6.11 -1.09 -9.72
CA ARG A 76 -5.41 -1.80 -8.64
C ARG A 76 -4.94 -3.18 -9.11
N GLU A 77 -5.80 -3.93 -9.78
CA GLU A 77 -5.46 -5.25 -10.33
C GLU A 77 -4.34 -5.16 -11.37
N GLU A 78 -4.44 -4.19 -12.28
CA GLU A 78 -3.41 -3.92 -13.28
C GLU A 78 -2.06 -3.58 -12.60
N ASN A 79 -2.07 -2.71 -11.60
CA ASN A 79 -0.87 -2.35 -10.84
C ASN A 79 -0.28 -3.57 -10.10
N ASN A 80 -1.10 -4.44 -9.52
CA ASN A 80 -0.63 -5.66 -8.87
C ASN A 80 0.09 -6.58 -9.87
N ARG A 81 -0.44 -6.70 -11.10
CA ARG A 81 0.22 -7.48 -12.17
C ARG A 81 1.56 -6.86 -12.56
N LYS A 82 1.59 -5.54 -12.81
CA LYS A 82 2.82 -4.79 -13.13
C LYS A 82 3.87 -4.92 -12.03
N GLN A 83 3.47 -4.87 -10.76
CA GLN A 83 4.37 -5.06 -9.63
C GLN A 83 5.05 -6.44 -9.64
N LEU A 84 4.31 -7.49 -10.00
CA LEU A 84 4.88 -8.82 -10.13
C LEU A 84 5.87 -8.88 -11.29
N GLU A 85 5.51 -8.34 -12.45
CA GLU A 85 6.37 -8.25 -13.64
C GLU A 85 7.68 -7.52 -13.34
N ILE A 86 7.61 -6.35 -12.68
CA ILE A 86 8.79 -5.59 -12.25
C ILE A 86 9.68 -6.41 -11.31
N THR A 87 9.08 -7.12 -10.36
CA THR A 87 9.85 -7.95 -9.42
C THR A 87 10.58 -9.07 -10.15
N ILE A 88 9.93 -9.72 -11.13
CA ILE A 88 10.52 -10.76 -11.97
C ILE A 88 11.66 -10.18 -12.82
N GLU A 89 11.43 -9.04 -13.45
CA GLU A 89 12.43 -8.36 -14.28
C GLU A 89 13.67 -7.97 -13.48
N CYS A 90 13.50 -7.41 -12.28
CA CYS A 90 14.63 -7.11 -11.39
C CYS A 90 15.46 -8.37 -11.07
N ARG A 91 14.81 -9.51 -10.81
CA ARG A 91 15.51 -10.78 -10.56
C ARG A 91 16.25 -11.27 -11.81
N ALA A 92 15.62 -11.20 -12.98
CA ALA A 92 16.23 -11.60 -14.24
C ALA A 92 17.47 -10.77 -14.55
N LYS A 93 17.37 -9.44 -14.45
CA LYS A 93 18.51 -8.53 -14.66
C LYS A 93 19.65 -8.74 -13.67
N SER A 94 19.34 -9.02 -12.40
CA SER A 94 20.36 -9.34 -11.39
C SER A 94 21.20 -10.55 -11.78
N ALA A 95 20.53 -11.60 -12.28
CA ALA A 95 21.19 -12.82 -12.73
C ALA A 95 22.04 -12.59 -14.00
N GLU A 96 21.54 -11.79 -14.94
CA GLU A 96 22.26 -11.44 -16.17
C GLU A 96 23.53 -10.63 -15.89
N LEU A 97 23.44 -9.65 -14.99
CA LEU A 97 24.55 -8.76 -14.63
C LEU A 97 25.63 -9.43 -13.76
N LYS A 98 25.40 -10.68 -13.33
CA LYS A 98 26.32 -11.45 -12.46
C LYS A 98 26.83 -10.63 -11.27
N ILE A 99 25.91 -9.91 -10.62
CA ILE A 99 26.26 -9.04 -9.51
C ILE A 99 26.95 -9.90 -8.42
N PRO A 100 28.15 -9.51 -7.94
CA PRO A 100 28.95 -10.33 -7.04
C PRO A 100 28.37 -10.45 -5.62
N VAL A 101 27.36 -9.65 -5.30
CA VAL A 101 26.61 -9.69 -4.04
C VAL A 101 25.27 -10.39 -4.25
N ASP A 102 24.87 -11.20 -3.27
CA ASP A 102 23.58 -11.91 -3.33
C ASP A 102 22.44 -10.92 -3.03
N ILE A 103 21.83 -10.39 -4.10
CA ILE A 103 20.69 -9.48 -4.03
C ILE A 103 19.41 -10.26 -4.26
N LYS A 104 18.55 -10.26 -3.24
CA LYS A 104 17.21 -10.84 -3.29
C LYS A 104 16.15 -9.74 -3.39
N PHE A 105 15.58 -9.59 -4.58
CA PHE A 105 14.41 -8.75 -4.79
C PHE A 105 13.16 -9.40 -4.20
N VAL A 106 12.59 -8.78 -3.17
CA VAL A 106 11.47 -9.32 -2.37
C VAL A 106 10.14 -8.99 -3.04
N THR A 107 9.86 -7.71 -3.28
CA THR A 107 8.61 -7.23 -3.88
C THR A 107 8.80 -5.86 -4.48
N SER A 108 7.89 -5.47 -5.37
CA SER A 108 7.73 -4.08 -5.79
C SER A 108 6.32 -3.57 -5.48
N GLU A 109 6.21 -2.26 -5.30
CA GLU A 109 4.96 -1.55 -5.02
C GLU A 109 4.87 -0.33 -5.92
N ILE A 110 3.73 -0.17 -6.59
CA ILE A 110 3.40 1.01 -7.39
C ILE A 110 2.34 1.79 -6.61
N SER A 111 2.54 3.11 -6.45
CA SER A 111 1.49 3.97 -5.88
C SER A 111 0.24 3.89 -6.75
N PHE A 112 -0.94 4.08 -6.16
CA PHE A 112 -2.20 3.95 -6.89
C PHE A 112 -2.29 4.90 -8.11
N ASP A 113 -1.65 6.06 -8.05
CA ASP A 113 -1.54 7.02 -9.15
C ASP A 113 -0.35 6.78 -10.10
N GLY A 114 0.43 5.71 -9.90
CA GLY A 114 1.56 5.32 -10.76
C GLY A 114 2.82 6.20 -10.63
N LYS A 115 2.83 7.19 -9.73
CA LYS A 115 3.93 8.16 -9.62
C LYS A 115 5.15 7.63 -8.89
N PHE A 116 4.96 6.68 -7.98
CA PHE A 116 6.05 6.09 -7.21
C PHE A 116 6.14 4.60 -7.48
N LEU A 117 7.35 4.14 -7.80
CA LEU A 117 7.72 2.74 -7.79
C LEU A 117 8.70 2.52 -6.64
N SER A 118 8.37 1.61 -5.73
CA SER A 118 9.26 1.18 -4.66
C SER A 118 9.63 -0.29 -4.90
N VAL A 119 10.92 -0.61 -4.83
CA VAL A 119 11.41 -2.00 -4.91
C VAL A 119 12.07 -2.32 -3.57
N LEU A 120 11.57 -3.36 -2.91
CA LEU A 120 12.17 -3.90 -1.69
C LEU A 120 13.11 -5.04 -2.07
N TYR A 121 14.37 -4.92 -1.67
CA TYR A 121 15.37 -5.96 -1.82
C TYR A 121 16.15 -6.12 -0.52
N SER A 122 16.73 -7.30 -0.33
CA SER A 122 17.76 -7.56 0.67
C SER A 122 19.06 -7.90 -0.04
N TYR A 123 20.18 -7.57 0.57
CA TYR A 123 21.50 -7.96 0.07
C TYR A 123 22.33 -8.51 1.24
N GLU A 124 23.21 -9.47 0.96
CA GLU A 124 24.21 -9.94 1.92
C GLU A 124 25.60 -9.46 1.48
N GLY A 125 26.18 -8.55 2.25
CA GLY A 125 27.50 -7.97 2.04
C GLY A 125 27.99 -7.21 3.28
N GLU A 126 29.31 -7.12 3.47
CA GLU A 126 29.91 -6.47 4.66
C GLU A 126 29.81 -4.93 4.63
N ASP A 127 29.59 -4.33 3.46
CA ASP A 127 29.41 -2.89 3.30
C ASP A 127 27.95 -2.48 3.08
N LYS A 128 27.60 -1.27 3.55
CA LYS A 128 26.38 -0.58 3.09
C LYS A 128 26.58 -0.13 1.64
N PRO A 129 25.61 -0.37 0.74
CA PRO A 129 25.66 0.16 -0.62
C PRO A 129 25.64 1.70 -0.62
#